data_AF-A0A966HIF5-F1
#
_entry.id   AF-A0A966HIF5-F1
#
_cell.length_a   1.000
_cell.length_b   1.000
_cell.length_c   1.000
_cell.angle_alpha   90.00
_cell.angle_beta   90.00
_cell.angle_gamma   90.00
#
_symmetry.space_group_name_H-M   'P 1'
#
loop_
_entity.id
_entity.type
_entity.pdbx_description
1 polymer ?
#
loop_
_entity_poly.entity_id
_entity_poly.type
_entity_poly.pdbx_seq_one_letter_code
_entity_poly.pdbx_strand_id
1 'polypeptide(L)'
;MKKILIFLAIIIFALTLYYLLASPNRNSNVKFQVINSFEDCVAAGYDVSDDIPSRCLTPDGRVFSAIVNNESFEDDNILIEPEPDLDLAQSCQDAGGGWLAEFNECEHVGGMWCSNNGGIFNDCASACRNNPEAEFCTQQCVLVCSFN
;
A
#
# COMPACT_ATOMS: atom_id res chain seq x y z
N MET A 1 73.29 -12.87 28.71
CA MET A 1 72.38 -12.61 27.57
C MET A 1 70.92 -13.01 27.85
N LYS A 2 70.63 -14.20 28.41
CA LYS A 2 69.25 -14.66 28.69
C LYS A 2 68.45 -13.79 29.69
N LYS A 3 69.12 -13.20 30.69
CA LYS A 3 68.48 -12.28 31.66
C LYS A 3 67.96 -11.00 31.01
N ILE A 4 68.67 -10.47 30.02
CA ILE A 4 68.27 -9.24 29.29
C ILE A 4 67.03 -9.50 28.43
N LEU A 5 66.95 -10.67 27.77
CA LEU A 5 65.76 -11.08 27.00
C LEU A 5 64.51 -11.23 27.89
N ILE A 6 64.67 -11.72 29.13
CA ILE A 6 63.57 -11.83 30.10
C ILE A 6 63.06 -10.44 30.51
N PHE A 7 63.97 -9.50 30.78
CA PHE A 7 63.58 -8.12 31.11
C PHE A 7 62.82 -7.43 29.96
N LEU A 8 63.26 -7.60 28.72
CA LEU A 8 62.58 -7.03 27.55
C LEU A 8 61.17 -7.62 27.35
N ALA A 9 61.00 -8.93 27.55
CA ALA A 9 59.70 -9.57 27.44
C ALA A 9 58.69 -9.05 28.49
N ILE A 10 59.13 -8.80 29.72
CA ILE A 10 58.28 -8.26 30.80
C ILE A 10 57.84 -6.83 30.48
N ILE A 11 58.74 -6.00 29.95
CA ILE A 11 58.42 -4.61 29.58
C ILE A 11 57.38 -4.57 28.45
N ILE A 12 57.57 -5.40 27.42
CA ILE A 12 56.62 -5.51 26.31
C ILE A 12 55.25 -5.97 26.83
N PHE A 13 55.22 -7.00 27.66
CA PHE A 13 53.97 -7.51 28.23
C PHE A 13 53.25 -6.44 29.07
N ALA A 14 53.98 -5.70 29.92
CA ALA A 14 53.41 -4.62 30.72
C ALA A 14 52.83 -3.49 29.86
N LEU A 15 53.51 -3.10 28.77
CA LEU A 15 53.03 -2.09 27.84
C LEU A 15 51.78 -2.57 27.09
N THR A 16 51.75 -3.82 26.62
CA THR A 16 50.57 -4.38 25.96
C THR A 16 49.38 -4.46 26.91
N LEU A 17 49.62 -4.88 28.16
CA LEU A 17 48.58 -4.96 29.18
C LEU A 17 48.06 -3.57 29.55
N TYR A 18 48.94 -2.58 29.66
CA TYR A 18 48.55 -1.19 29.87
C TYR A 18 47.68 -0.65 28.73
N TYR A 19 48.04 -0.90 27.47
CA TYR A 19 47.23 -0.48 26.32
C TYR A 19 45.85 -1.16 26.29
N LEU A 20 45.78 -2.45 26.64
CA LEU A 20 44.50 -3.17 26.70
C LEU A 20 43.60 -2.65 27.82
N LEU A 21 44.18 -2.32 28.98
CA LEU A 21 43.44 -1.76 30.13
C LEU A 21 43.09 -0.28 29.94
N ALA A 22 43.91 0.48 29.20
CA ALA A 22 43.71 1.89 28.92
C ALA A 22 42.83 2.14 27.68
N SER A 23 42.41 1.10 26.96
CA SER A 23 41.45 1.24 25.86
C SER A 23 40.13 1.77 26.43
N PRO A 24 39.73 3.02 26.15
CA PRO A 24 38.47 3.54 26.62
C PRO A 24 37.37 2.69 26.02
N ASN A 25 36.63 2.00 26.88
CA ASN A 25 35.42 1.29 26.51
C ASN A 25 34.47 2.34 25.93
N ARG A 26 34.38 2.42 24.59
CA ARG A 26 33.44 3.30 23.90
C ARG A 26 32.04 2.72 24.10
N ASN A 27 31.56 2.84 25.33
CA ASN A 27 30.15 2.80 25.66
C ASN A 27 29.54 4.04 25.02
N SER A 28 29.15 3.91 23.76
CA SER A 28 28.20 4.82 23.15
C SER A 28 26.93 4.70 23.97
N ASN A 29 26.71 5.66 24.85
CA ASN A 29 25.42 5.89 25.48
C ASN A 29 24.48 6.38 24.37
N VAL A 30 24.11 5.47 23.46
CA VAL A 30 23.04 5.71 22.50
C VAL A 30 21.82 5.79 23.38
N LYS A 31 21.39 7.02 23.67
CA LYS A 31 20.13 7.30 24.32
C LYS A 31 19.07 6.77 23.35
N PHE A 32 18.67 5.52 23.53
CA PHE A 32 17.59 4.92 22.75
C PHE A 32 16.34 5.70 23.13
N GLN A 33 16.04 6.74 22.36
CA GLN A 33 14.78 7.45 22.51
C GLN A 33 13.71 6.47 22.07
N VAL A 34 12.82 6.15 23.01
CA VAL A 34 11.70 5.25 22.75
C VAL A 34 10.71 6.01 21.87
N ILE A 35 10.86 5.89 20.56
CA ILE A 35 9.92 6.43 19.57
C ILE A 35 8.75 5.46 19.45
N ASN A 36 7.54 5.91 19.77
CA ASN A 36 6.31 5.11 19.73
C ASN A 36 5.21 5.72 18.85
N SER A 37 5.42 6.92 18.31
CA SER A 37 4.43 7.63 17.49
C SER A 37 5.08 8.43 16.36
N PHE A 38 4.27 8.83 15.38
CA PHE A 38 4.70 9.76 14.33
C PHE A 38 5.20 11.08 14.91
N GLU A 39 4.47 11.65 15.88
CA GLU A 39 4.85 12.88 16.57
C GLU A 39 6.21 12.77 17.27
N ASP A 40 6.46 11.66 17.99
CA ASP A 40 7.76 11.41 18.62
C ASP A 40 8.88 11.31 17.57
N CYS A 41 8.60 10.70 16.42
CA CYS A 41 9.54 10.52 15.32
C CYS A 41 9.95 11.87 14.71
N VAL A 42 8.98 12.75 14.45
CA VAL A 42 9.21 14.10 13.94
C VAL A 42 9.91 14.98 14.98
N ALA A 43 9.49 14.93 16.24
CA ALA A 43 10.10 15.67 17.33
C ALA A 43 11.56 15.27 17.60
N ALA A 44 11.92 14.02 17.27
CA ALA A 44 13.30 13.54 17.31
C ALA A 44 14.15 14.01 16.11
N GLY A 45 13.55 14.68 15.11
CA GLY A 45 14.23 15.28 13.96
C GLY A 45 14.59 14.29 12.85
N TYR A 46 13.85 13.18 12.74
CA TYR A 46 14.06 12.19 11.69
C TYR A 46 13.44 12.60 10.35
N ASP A 47 13.83 11.87 9.29
CA ASP A 47 13.42 12.15 7.91
C ASP A 47 11.93 11.89 7.71
N VAL A 48 11.23 12.86 7.13
CA VAL A 48 9.80 12.80 6.85
C VAL A 48 9.60 12.90 5.35
N SER A 49 8.94 11.89 4.78
CA SER A 49 8.53 11.88 3.38
C SER A 49 7.29 12.76 3.16
N ASP A 50 7.31 13.48 2.03
CA ASP A 50 6.19 14.31 1.55
C ASP A 50 5.05 13.49 0.89
N ASP A 51 5.06 12.17 1.04
CA ASP A 51 3.97 11.30 0.57
C ASP A 51 2.69 11.53 1.39
N ILE A 52 1.53 11.13 0.86
CA ILE A 52 0.26 11.10 1.60
C ILE A 52 -0.15 9.62 1.83
N PRO A 53 -0.29 9.16 3.08
CA PRO A 53 -0.01 9.88 4.32
C PRO A 53 1.50 10.07 4.54
N SER A 54 1.89 11.17 5.18
CA SER A 54 3.30 11.47 5.46
C SER A 54 3.89 10.39 6.37
N ARG A 55 5.12 9.97 6.07
CA ARG A 55 5.83 8.91 6.81
C ARG A 55 7.15 9.41 7.36
N CYS A 56 7.44 9.08 8.61
CA CYS A 56 8.69 9.38 9.30
C CYS A 56 9.53 8.10 9.49
N LEU A 57 10.81 8.13 9.09
CA LEU A 57 11.72 6.97 9.11
C LEU A 57 12.82 7.11 10.16
N THR A 58 12.96 6.12 11.03
CA THR A 58 14.02 6.10 12.05
C THR A 58 15.28 5.37 11.57
N PRO A 59 16.47 5.62 12.15
CA PRO A 59 17.72 4.95 11.75
C PRO A 59 17.75 3.43 11.92
N ASP A 60 16.90 2.89 12.81
CA ASP A 60 16.69 1.46 13.00
C ASP A 60 15.67 0.86 12.00
N GLY A 61 15.15 1.66 11.06
CA GLY A 61 14.29 1.22 9.96
C GLY A 61 12.80 1.12 10.32
N ARG A 62 12.37 1.64 11.47
CA ARG A 62 10.95 1.74 11.79
C ARG A 62 10.33 2.91 11.02
N VAL A 63 9.08 2.73 10.64
CA VAL A 63 8.30 3.73 9.90
C VAL A 63 7.05 4.06 10.71
N PHE A 64 6.81 5.34 10.94
CA PHE A 64 5.60 5.85 11.57
C PHE A 64 4.84 6.67 10.53
N SER A 65 3.54 6.46 10.37
CA SER A 65 2.70 7.21 9.44
C SER A 65 1.80 8.19 10.19
N ALA A 66 1.54 9.36 9.61
CA ALA A 66 0.52 10.26 10.12
C ALA A 66 -0.86 9.56 10.08
N ILE A 67 -1.58 9.60 11.20
CA ILE A 67 -2.97 9.11 11.24
C ILE A 67 -3.81 10.19 10.55
N VAL A 68 -4.20 9.93 9.30
CA VAL A 68 -5.24 10.72 8.65
C VAL A 68 -6.55 10.22 9.22
N ASN A 69 -7.10 10.93 10.21
CA ASN A 69 -8.49 10.70 10.60
C ASN A 69 -9.33 11.02 9.36
N ASN A 70 -10.11 10.06 8.89
CA ASN A 70 -10.89 10.12 7.65
C ASN A 70 -12.07 11.10 7.77
N GLU A 71 -11.79 12.39 8.00
CA GLU A 71 -12.80 13.45 8.15
C GLU A 71 -12.36 14.79 7.52
N SER A 72 -11.47 14.77 6.52
CA SER A 72 -11.24 15.99 5.73
C SER A 72 -10.71 15.70 4.31
N PHE A 73 -11.57 15.14 3.48
CA PHE A 73 -11.56 15.41 2.04
C PHE A 73 -12.97 15.88 1.64
N GLU A 74 -13.43 16.97 2.28
CA GLU A 74 -14.46 17.83 1.70
C GLU A 74 -13.73 18.87 0.85
N ASP A 75 -13.34 18.49 -0.37
CA ASP A 75 -13.10 19.51 -1.40
C ASP A 75 -14.41 19.67 -2.17
N ASP A 76 -15.13 20.70 -1.77
CA ASP A 76 -16.31 21.22 -2.45
C ASP A 76 -15.90 21.61 -3.88
N ASN A 77 -16.58 21.03 -4.88
CA ASN A 77 -16.57 21.43 -6.29
C ASN A 77 -15.58 20.71 -7.25
N ILE A 78 -15.44 19.38 -7.13
CA ILE A 78 -15.11 18.55 -8.29
C ILE A 78 -16.43 18.12 -8.95
N LEU A 79 -16.73 18.66 -10.13
CA LEU A 79 -17.68 18.04 -11.05
C LEU A 79 -17.05 16.73 -11.53
N ILE A 80 -17.13 15.70 -10.70
CA ILE A 80 -16.87 14.32 -11.11
C ILE A 80 -18.03 13.99 -12.04
N GLU A 81 -17.82 14.08 -13.35
CA GLU A 81 -18.60 13.23 -14.26
C GLU A 81 -18.45 11.82 -13.69
N PRO A 82 -19.55 11.11 -13.34
CA PRO A 82 -19.45 9.84 -12.66
C PRO A 82 -18.68 8.89 -13.58
N GLU A 83 -17.38 8.78 -13.32
CA GLU A 83 -16.56 7.69 -13.80
C GLU A 83 -17.36 6.43 -13.39
N PRO A 84 -17.73 5.55 -14.34
CA PRO A 84 -18.46 4.34 -14.02
C PRO A 84 -17.71 3.68 -12.88
N ASP A 85 -18.41 3.34 -11.80
CA ASP A 85 -17.82 2.80 -10.57
C ASP A 85 -16.73 1.79 -10.95
N LEU A 86 -15.47 2.24 -10.88
CA LEU A 86 -14.35 1.61 -11.57
C LEU A 86 -14.19 0.16 -11.09
N ASP A 87 -14.61 -0.07 -9.85
CA ASP A 87 -14.65 -1.37 -9.19
C ASP A 87 -15.67 -2.32 -9.82
N LEU A 88 -16.86 -1.83 -10.18
CA LEU A 88 -17.92 -2.64 -10.78
C LEU A 88 -17.57 -3.07 -12.21
N ALA A 89 -17.04 -2.15 -13.02
CA ALA A 89 -16.61 -2.42 -14.38
C ALA A 89 -15.45 -3.43 -14.42
N GLN A 90 -14.53 -3.35 -13.46
CA GLN A 90 -13.43 -4.31 -13.32
C GLN A 90 -13.95 -5.67 -12.83
N SER A 91 -14.82 -5.70 -11.82
CA SER A 91 -15.47 -6.91 -11.30
C SER A 91 -16.22 -7.68 -12.40
N CYS A 92 -16.83 -6.97 -13.36
CA CYS A 92 -17.47 -7.57 -14.53
C CYS A 92 -16.46 -8.33 -15.41
N GLN A 93 -15.32 -7.70 -15.71
CA GLN A 93 -14.26 -8.30 -16.54
C GLN A 93 -13.59 -9.47 -15.83
N ASP A 94 -13.35 -9.36 -14.52
CA ASP A 94 -12.76 -10.42 -13.69
C ASP A 94 -13.69 -11.65 -13.62
N ALA A 95 -15.01 -11.44 -13.71
CA ALA A 95 -16.00 -12.50 -13.84
C ALA A 95 -16.11 -13.11 -15.26
N GLY A 96 -15.29 -12.63 -16.20
CA GLY A 96 -15.28 -13.07 -17.60
C GLY A 96 -16.32 -12.40 -18.50
N GLY A 97 -16.94 -11.32 -18.01
CA GLY A 97 -17.93 -10.54 -18.75
C GLY A 97 -17.36 -9.40 -19.59
N GLY A 98 -18.26 -8.75 -20.33
CA GLY A 98 -17.97 -7.51 -21.06
C GLY A 98 -18.76 -6.35 -20.46
N TRP A 99 -18.08 -5.29 -20.03
CA TRP A 99 -18.72 -4.10 -19.48
C TRP A 99 -19.14 -3.13 -20.59
N LEU A 100 -20.41 -2.71 -20.57
CA LEU A 100 -21.01 -1.73 -21.46
C LEU A 100 -21.27 -0.43 -20.69
N ALA A 101 -20.27 0.44 -20.62
CA ALA A 101 -20.31 1.65 -19.79
C ALA A 101 -21.49 2.57 -20.11
N GLU A 102 -21.84 2.73 -21.39
CA GLU A 102 -22.96 3.59 -21.84
C GLU A 102 -24.33 3.13 -21.33
N PHE A 103 -24.47 1.83 -21.02
CA PHE A 103 -25.74 1.22 -20.59
C PHE A 103 -25.71 0.79 -19.13
N ASN A 104 -24.56 0.91 -18.45
CA ASN A 104 -24.34 0.39 -17.10
C ASN A 104 -24.70 -1.11 -17.01
N GLU A 105 -24.20 -1.90 -17.98
CA GLU A 105 -24.49 -3.32 -18.11
C GLU A 105 -23.22 -4.17 -18.17
N CYS A 106 -23.26 -5.35 -17.56
CA CYS A 106 -22.26 -6.40 -17.73
C CYS A 106 -22.87 -7.58 -18.51
N GLU A 107 -22.30 -7.92 -19.67
CA GLU A 107 -22.74 -9.06 -20.46
C GLU A 107 -21.92 -10.32 -20.16
N HIS A 108 -22.51 -11.49 -20.42
CA HIS A 108 -21.87 -12.81 -20.34
C HIS A 108 -21.43 -13.25 -18.93
N VAL A 109 -21.99 -12.64 -17.88
CA VAL A 109 -21.80 -13.03 -16.49
C VAL A 109 -22.97 -13.89 -15.97
N GLY A 110 -22.70 -14.68 -14.94
CA GLY A 110 -23.71 -15.50 -14.28
C GLY A 110 -24.61 -14.68 -13.33
N GLY A 111 -25.86 -15.12 -13.16
CA GLY A 111 -26.83 -14.45 -12.28
C GLY A 111 -26.38 -14.31 -10.83
N MET A 112 -25.58 -15.25 -10.32
CA MET A 112 -25.00 -15.16 -8.96
C MET A 112 -24.09 -13.93 -8.81
N TRP A 113 -23.19 -13.71 -9.77
CA TRP A 113 -22.33 -12.53 -9.77
C TRP A 113 -23.19 -11.26 -9.87
N CYS A 114 -24.20 -11.27 -10.73
CA CYS A 114 -25.10 -10.13 -10.90
C CYS A 114 -25.83 -9.75 -9.60
N SER A 115 -26.44 -10.72 -8.93
CA SER A 115 -27.14 -10.50 -7.66
C SER A 115 -26.19 -10.06 -6.54
N ASN A 116 -24.98 -10.61 -6.48
CA ASN A 116 -23.98 -10.23 -5.47
C ASN A 116 -23.47 -8.79 -5.64
N ASN A 117 -23.47 -8.27 -6.86
CA ASN A 117 -23.09 -6.88 -7.15
C ASN A 117 -24.30 -5.93 -7.17
N GLY A 118 -25.50 -6.39 -6.83
CA GLY A 118 -26.70 -5.55 -6.72
C GLY A 118 -27.39 -5.22 -8.05
N GLY A 119 -27.06 -5.92 -9.13
CA GLY A 119 -27.68 -5.72 -10.44
C GLY A 119 -28.95 -6.55 -10.65
N ILE A 120 -29.64 -6.26 -11.76
CA ILE A 120 -30.82 -7.00 -12.22
C ILE A 120 -30.39 -7.95 -13.33
N PHE A 121 -30.49 -9.25 -13.06
CA PHE A 121 -30.08 -10.28 -14.01
C PHE A 121 -31.18 -10.59 -15.03
N ASN A 122 -30.81 -10.56 -16.30
CA ASN A 122 -31.60 -11.05 -17.42
C ASN A 122 -30.84 -12.20 -18.09
N ASP A 123 -31.39 -13.41 -17.98
CA ASP A 123 -30.79 -14.63 -18.54
C ASP A 123 -31.09 -14.81 -20.05
N CYS A 124 -31.90 -13.93 -20.65
CA CYS A 124 -32.16 -13.94 -22.07
C CYS A 124 -32.49 -12.53 -22.60
N ALA A 125 -31.52 -11.63 -22.56
CA ALA A 125 -31.64 -10.34 -23.21
C ALA A 125 -31.41 -10.45 -24.73
N SER A 126 -32.05 -9.57 -25.50
CA SER A 126 -31.83 -9.48 -26.95
C SER A 126 -30.42 -8.95 -27.25
N ALA A 127 -29.76 -9.54 -28.26
CA ALA A 127 -28.48 -9.05 -28.76
C ALA A 127 -28.55 -7.63 -29.35
N CYS A 128 -29.74 -7.15 -29.73
CA CYS A 128 -29.93 -5.81 -30.28
C CYS A 128 -30.52 -4.80 -29.29
N ARG A 129 -30.70 -5.14 -28.01
CA ARG A 129 -31.48 -4.29 -27.08
C ARG A 129 -30.97 -2.84 -26.99
N ASN A 130 -29.68 -2.64 -27.24
CA ASN A 130 -29.00 -1.36 -27.20
C ASN A 130 -28.85 -0.69 -28.59
N ASN A 131 -29.50 -1.23 -29.63
CA ASN A 131 -29.51 -0.68 -30.99
C ASN A 131 -30.96 -0.40 -31.46
N PRO A 132 -31.44 0.85 -31.38
CA PRO A 132 -32.79 1.21 -31.81
C PRO A 132 -33.03 1.13 -33.32
N GLU A 133 -31.95 1.09 -34.12
CA GLU A 133 -32.02 1.01 -35.59
C GLU A 133 -31.94 -0.44 -36.12
N ALA A 134 -31.91 -1.43 -35.24
CA ALA A 134 -31.81 -2.83 -35.64
C ALA A 134 -33.09 -3.31 -36.32
N GLU A 135 -33.02 -3.60 -37.63
CA GLU A 135 -34.14 -4.18 -38.39
C GLU A 135 -34.33 -5.69 -38.16
N PHE A 136 -33.24 -6.40 -37.82
CA PHE A 136 -33.24 -7.84 -37.56
C PHE A 136 -32.27 -8.19 -36.45
N CYS A 137 -32.65 -9.17 -35.63
CA CYS A 137 -31.90 -9.60 -34.45
C CYS A 137 -31.79 -11.11 -34.40
N THR A 138 -30.64 -11.61 -33.98
CA THR A 138 -30.48 -13.03 -33.70
C THR A 138 -31.33 -13.41 -32.47
N GLN A 139 -31.99 -14.56 -32.51
CA GLN A 139 -32.77 -15.07 -31.37
C GLN A 139 -31.88 -15.70 -30.28
N GLN A 140 -30.63 -15.26 -30.19
CA GLN A 140 -29.69 -15.76 -29.20
C GLN A 140 -29.89 -14.98 -27.90
N CYS A 141 -29.97 -15.69 -26.79
CA CYS A 141 -29.99 -15.09 -25.46
C CYS A 141 -28.60 -14.54 -25.12
N VAL A 142 -28.54 -13.27 -24.74
CA VAL A 142 -27.36 -12.68 -24.11
C VAL A 142 -27.63 -12.59 -22.61
N LEU A 143 -26.72 -13.11 -21.79
CA LEU A 143 -26.77 -12.94 -20.34
C LEU A 143 -26.36 -11.52 -20.01
N VAL A 144 -27.20 -10.79 -19.28
CA VAL A 144 -26.98 -9.38 -18.98
C VAL A 144 -27.26 -9.11 -17.52
N CYS A 145 -26.40 -8.33 -16.88
CA CYS A 145 -26.63 -7.74 -15.58
C CYS A 145 -26.69 -6.21 -15.74
N SER A 146 -27.83 -5.59 -15.42
CA SER A 146 -28.03 -4.15 -15.55
C SER A 146 -28.00 -3.46 -14.18
N PHE A 147 -27.40 -2.27 -14.11
CA PHE A 147 -27.24 -1.46 -12.90
C PHE A 147 -27.91 -0.09 -13.11
N ASN A 148 -28.64 0.41 -12.11
CA ASN A 148 -29.35 1.70 -12.16
C ASN A 148 -28.51 2.85 -11.62
#